data_AF-A0A318RCB3-F1
#
_entry.id   AF-A0A318RCB3-F1
#
_cell.length_a   1.000
_cell.length_b   1.000
_cell.length_c   1.000
_cell.angle_alpha   90.00
_cell.angle_beta   90.00
_cell.angle_gamma   90.00
#
_symmetry.space_group_name_H-M   'P 1'
#
loop_
_entity.id
_entity.type
_entity.pdbx_description
1 polymer ?
#
loop_
_entity_poly.entity_id
_entity_poly.type
_entity_poly.pdbx_seq_one_letter_code
_entity_poly.pdbx_strand_id
1 'polypeptide(L)'
;MAWSKKARFLSPVEVLENPEEWDYFTDLELMKSRGSSICMTCEHFTYTCDKSCVTLLTCPLHQRLIPQGEHLTKRCRNWQRKRVLDIGLCPEVA
;
A
#
# COMPACT_ATOMS: atom_id res chain seq x y z
N MET A 1 10.76 2.43 39.15
CA MET A 1 10.01 1.33 38.51
C MET A 1 9.92 1.63 37.02
N ALA A 2 10.72 0.95 36.21
CA ALA A 2 10.83 1.22 34.78
C ALA A 2 9.67 0.53 34.05
N TRP A 3 8.74 1.31 33.50
CA TRP A 3 7.67 0.76 32.67
C TRP A 3 8.17 0.48 31.25
N SER A 4 8.25 -0.81 30.97
CA SER A 4 8.53 -1.41 29.68
C SER A 4 7.56 -0.87 28.64
N LYS A 5 8.08 -0.11 27.65
CA LYS A 5 7.34 0.22 26.43
C LYS A 5 7.08 -1.10 25.71
N LYS A 6 5.92 -1.72 25.94
CA LYS A 6 5.43 -2.80 25.07
C LYS A 6 5.34 -2.19 23.68
N ALA A 7 6.21 -2.62 22.78
CA ALA A 7 6.06 -2.37 21.35
C ALA A 7 4.70 -2.97 20.98
N ARG A 8 3.71 -2.10 20.80
CA ARG A 8 2.40 -2.48 20.31
C ARG A 8 2.65 -3.03 18.91
N PHE A 9 2.23 -4.26 18.66
CA PHE A 9 2.22 -4.82 17.32
C PHE A 9 1.18 -4.02 16.53
N LEU A 10 1.60 -2.89 15.98
CA LEU A 10 0.76 -2.03 15.15
C LEU A 10 0.47 -2.81 13.88
N SER A 11 -0.81 -3.03 13.60
CA SER A 11 -1.19 -3.62 12.32
C SER A 11 -0.68 -2.70 11.19
N PRO A 12 -0.31 -3.22 10.01
CA PRO A 12 0.11 -2.40 8.88
C PRO A 12 -0.91 -1.34 8.43
N VAL A 13 -2.15 -1.42 8.95
CA VAL A 13 -3.27 -0.53 8.67
C VAL A 13 -3.24 0.74 9.53
N GLU A 14 -2.55 0.76 10.68
CA GLU A 14 -2.78 1.81 11.70
C GLU A 14 -1.94 3.09 11.59
N VAL A 15 -1.02 3.26 10.63
CA VAL A 15 -0.29 4.54 10.52
C VAL A 15 -0.04 4.95 9.07
N LEU A 16 -1.11 5.33 8.38
CA LEU A 16 -0.99 6.32 7.32
C LEU A 16 -1.51 7.62 7.92
N GLU A 17 -0.59 8.49 8.32
CA GLU A 17 -0.97 9.84 8.77
C GLU A 17 -1.58 10.57 7.56
N ASN A 18 -2.90 10.81 7.65
CA ASN A 18 -3.73 11.58 6.72
C ASN A 18 -3.49 11.29 5.22
N PRO A 19 -3.80 10.09 4.71
CA PRO A 19 -3.64 9.75 3.29
C PRO A 19 -4.49 10.62 2.35
N GLU A 20 -5.56 11.24 2.86
CA GLU A 20 -6.39 12.20 2.12
C GLU A 20 -5.66 13.50 1.75
N GLU A 21 -4.57 13.85 2.45
CA GLU A 21 -3.75 15.03 2.19
C GLU A 21 -2.59 14.76 1.23
N TRP A 22 -2.38 13.50 0.86
CA TRP A 22 -1.27 13.12 -0.01
C TRP A 22 -1.55 13.51 -1.47
N ASP A 23 -0.50 13.95 -2.16
CA ASP A 23 -0.57 14.17 -3.59
C ASP A 23 -0.75 12.86 -4.36
N TYR A 24 -1.40 12.92 -5.51
CA TYR A 24 -1.41 11.82 -6.45
C TYR A 24 -0.03 11.65 -7.10
N PHE A 25 0.27 10.43 -7.50
CA PHE A 25 1.35 10.19 -8.44
C PHE A 25 1.06 10.89 -9.77
N THR A 26 2.08 11.51 -10.31
CA THR A 26 2.09 11.97 -11.69
C THR A 26 2.37 10.81 -12.65
N ASP A 27 2.02 10.98 -13.92
CA ASP A 27 2.29 9.98 -14.96
C ASP A 27 3.76 9.64 -15.16
N LEU A 28 4.68 10.49 -14.70
CA LEU A 28 6.13 10.31 -14.81
C LEU A 28 6.74 9.57 -13.62
N GLU A 29 6.01 9.49 -12.51
CA GLU A 29 6.46 8.80 -11.29
C GLU A 29 6.07 7.32 -11.31
N LEU A 30 4.92 7.00 -11.93
CA LEU A 30 4.47 5.63 -12.17
C LEU A 30 5.04 5.07 -13.47
N MET A 31 5.65 3.89 -13.40
CA MET A 31 6.21 3.22 -14.57
C MET A 31 5.18 2.27 -15.18
N LYS A 32 5.05 2.27 -16.52
CA LYS A 32 4.22 1.28 -17.21
C LYS A 32 4.70 -0.13 -16.91
N SER A 33 3.75 -1.03 -16.71
CA SER A 33 4.02 -2.43 -16.41
C SER A 33 3.55 -3.36 -17.53
N ARG A 34 4.16 -4.54 -17.61
CA ARG A 34 3.69 -5.67 -18.42
C ARG A 34 3.41 -6.85 -17.49
N GLY A 35 2.25 -7.47 -17.67
CA GLY A 35 1.82 -8.61 -16.85
C GLY A 35 1.47 -8.21 -15.41
N SER A 36 1.83 -9.05 -14.44
CA SER A 36 1.39 -8.94 -13.05
C SER A 36 2.23 -8.01 -12.18
N SER A 37 3.15 -7.22 -12.74
CA SER A 37 4.03 -6.33 -11.97
C SER A 37 3.42 -4.94 -11.79
N ILE A 38 2.24 -4.85 -11.18
CA ILE A 38 1.41 -3.65 -11.08
C ILE A 38 1.32 -3.16 -9.64
N CYS A 39 0.85 -1.94 -9.39
CA CYS A 39 0.71 -1.45 -8.01
C CYS A 39 -0.16 -2.40 -7.18
N MET A 40 -1.27 -2.93 -7.69
CA MET A 40 -2.15 -3.83 -6.92
C MET A 40 -1.41 -5.07 -6.36
N THR A 41 -0.34 -5.52 -7.02
CA THR A 41 0.49 -6.67 -6.60
C THR A 41 1.78 -6.25 -5.90
N CYS A 42 1.94 -4.95 -5.63
CA CYS A 42 3.08 -4.40 -4.90
C CYS A 42 2.92 -4.65 -3.39
N GLU A 43 4.01 -4.94 -2.70
CA GLU A 43 4.04 -5.03 -1.24
C GLU A 43 3.64 -3.71 -0.56
N HIS A 44 4.00 -2.59 -1.18
CA HIS A 44 3.68 -1.25 -0.67
C HIS A 44 2.29 -0.76 -1.08
N PHE A 45 1.48 -1.56 -1.76
CA PHE A 45 0.13 -1.14 -2.09
C PHE A 45 -0.83 -1.42 -0.96
N THR A 46 -1.52 -0.37 -0.53
CA THR A 46 -2.62 -0.47 0.41
C THR A 46 -3.77 0.43 -0.04
N TYR A 47 -4.95 0.16 0.48
CA TYR A 47 -6.12 0.99 0.28
C TYR A 47 -6.68 1.37 1.64
N THR A 48 -7.34 2.53 1.66
CA THR A 48 -8.04 3.05 2.84
C THR A 48 -9.30 3.76 2.36
N CYS A 49 -10.09 4.27 3.28
CA CYS A 49 -11.23 5.12 2.96
C CYS A 49 -10.98 6.52 3.52
N ASP A 50 -11.37 7.56 2.77
CA ASP A 50 -11.42 8.91 3.29
C ASP A 50 -12.60 9.11 4.26
N LYS A 51 -12.74 10.32 4.81
CA LYS A 51 -13.87 10.70 5.68
C LYS A 51 -15.24 10.57 5.02
N SER A 52 -15.30 10.57 3.70
CA SER A 52 -16.51 10.43 2.88
C SER A 52 -16.76 8.98 2.45
N CYS A 53 -16.02 8.01 2.98
CA CYS A 53 -16.07 6.60 2.62
C CYS A 53 -15.67 6.31 1.16
N VAL A 54 -14.91 7.20 0.53
CA VAL A 54 -14.32 6.99 -0.80
C VAL A 54 -13.02 6.24 -0.66
N THR A 55 -12.86 5.17 -1.42
CA THR A 55 -11.63 4.36 -1.42
C THR A 55 -10.46 5.15 -2.00
N LEU A 56 -9.41 5.32 -1.20
CA LEU A 56 -8.13 5.87 -1.60
C LEU A 56 -7.13 4.74 -1.82
N LEU A 57 -6.49 4.74 -2.98
CA LEU A 57 -5.41 3.81 -3.31
C LEU A 57 -4.08 4.50 -2.97
N THR A 58 -3.24 3.86 -2.18
CA THR A 58 -2.08 4.53 -1.57
C THR A 58 -0.81 3.72 -1.75
N CYS A 59 0.32 4.42 -1.77
CA CYS A 59 1.65 3.84 -1.63
C CYS A 59 2.36 4.47 -0.43
N PRO A 60 2.37 3.83 0.76
CA PRO A 60 2.93 4.40 1.98
C PRO A 60 4.43 4.67 1.88
N LEU A 61 5.15 3.88 1.09
CA LEU A 61 6.59 4.08 0.85
C LEU A 61 6.88 5.45 0.24
N HIS A 62 6.01 5.93 -0.65
CA HIS A 62 6.18 7.21 -1.34
C HIS A 62 5.28 8.32 -0.76
N GLN A 63 4.39 8.00 0.19
CA GLN A 63 3.33 8.89 0.69
C GLN A 63 2.54 9.56 -0.44
N ARG A 64 2.06 8.73 -1.40
CA ARG A 64 1.32 9.19 -2.58
C ARG A 64 0.04 8.40 -2.80
N LEU A 65 -0.96 9.08 -3.35
CA LEU A 65 -2.18 8.48 -3.88
C LEU A 65 -1.93 7.92 -5.28
N ILE A 66 -2.52 6.77 -5.57
CA ILE A 66 -2.48 6.13 -6.88
C ILE A 66 -3.80 6.44 -7.59
N PRO A 67 -3.78 7.04 -8.79
CA PRO A 67 -5.01 7.28 -9.54
C PRO A 67 -5.80 5.98 -9.80
N GLN A 68 -7.12 6.10 -9.82
CA GLN A 68 -7.99 4.98 -10.16
C GLN A 68 -7.66 4.46 -11.57
N GLY A 69 -7.66 3.13 -11.75
CA GLY A 69 -7.21 2.47 -12.98
C GLY A 69 -5.69 2.28 -13.09
N GLU A 70 -4.87 3.27 -12.73
CA GLU A 70 -3.41 3.21 -12.88
C GLU A 70 -2.75 2.11 -12.05
N HIS A 71 -3.35 1.76 -10.92
CA HIS A 71 -2.89 0.66 -10.08
C HIS A 71 -2.96 -0.74 -10.75
N LEU A 72 -3.65 -0.85 -11.89
CA LEU A 72 -3.82 -2.07 -12.69
C LEU A 72 -2.89 -2.13 -13.90
N THR A 73 -2.24 -1.03 -14.26
CA THR A 73 -1.46 -0.90 -15.51
C THR A 73 -0.04 -0.38 -15.28
N LYS A 74 0.20 0.31 -14.17
CA LYS A 74 1.49 0.88 -13.78
C LYS A 74 1.96 0.34 -12.42
N ARG A 75 3.23 0.63 -12.10
CA ARG A 75 3.90 0.29 -10.84
C ARG A 75 4.74 1.46 -10.32
N CYS A 76 4.94 1.53 -9.02
CA CYS A 76 5.91 2.45 -8.43
C CYS A 76 7.35 2.05 -8.76
N ARG A 77 8.30 2.98 -8.60
CA ARG A 77 9.74 2.76 -8.85
C ARG A 77 10.31 1.62 -8.01
N ASN A 78 9.89 1.54 -6.76
CA ASN A 78 10.31 0.54 -5.79
C ASN A 78 9.33 -0.65 -5.73
N TRP A 79 8.78 -1.08 -6.87
CA TRP A 79 7.87 -2.23 -6.89
C TRP A 79 8.54 -3.48 -6.32
N GLN A 80 7.89 -4.08 -5.33
CA GLN A 80 8.26 -5.39 -4.77
C GLN A 80 7.03 -6.28 -4.79
N ARG A 81 7.20 -7.57 -5.12
CA ARG A 81 6.08 -8.52 -5.14
C ARG A 81 5.49 -8.65 -3.74
N LYS A 82 4.16 -8.56 -3.62
CA LYS A 82 3.48 -8.70 -2.33
C LYS A 82 3.72 -10.09 -1.74
N ARG A 83 4.41 -10.17 -0.61
CA ARG A 83 4.81 -11.43 0.07
C ARG A 83 3.66 -12.39 0.37
N VAL A 84 2.45 -11.86 0.60
CA VAL A 84 1.23 -12.69 0.79
C VAL A 84 0.92 -13.55 -0.44
N LEU A 85 1.30 -13.11 -1.65
CA LEU A 85 1.18 -13.91 -2.87
C LEU A 85 2.18 -15.07 -2.91
N ASP A 86 3.27 -14.99 -2.16
CA ASP A 86 4.32 -16.02 -2.13
C ASP A 86 4.10 -17.04 -1.00
N ILE A 87 3.50 -16.63 0.13
CA ILE A 87 3.32 -17.47 1.33
C ILE A 87 2.04 -18.33 1.24
N GLY A 88 1.11 -18.02 0.33
CA GLY A 88 -0.21 -18.63 0.30
C GLY A 88 -1.14 -18.01 1.35
N LEU A 89 -2.44 -17.96 1.06
CA LEU A 89 -3.42 -17.15 1.78
C LEU A 89 -4.06 -17.82 3.01
N CYS A 90 -3.47 -18.89 3.56
CA CYS A 90 -4.10 -19.67 4.63
C CYS A 90 -3.25 -19.70 5.92
N PRO A 91 -3.17 -18.61 6.70
CA PRO A 91 -2.51 -18.62 8.01
C PRO A 91 -3.24 -19.46 9.06
N GLU A 92 -4.52 -19.79 8.87
CA GLU A 92 -5.36 -20.53 9.82
C GLU A 92 -5.20 -22.07 9.78
N VAL A 93 -4.42 -22.60 8.82
CA VAL A 93 -4.22 -24.04 8.62
C VAL A 93 -2.89 -24.53 9.24
N ALA A 94 -2.11 -23.63 9.86
CA ALA A 94 -0.80 -23.91 10.45
C ALA A 94 -0.85 -24.28 11.93
#